data_AF-A0A938S2S4-F1
#
_entry.id   AF-A0A938S2S4-F1
#
_cell.length_a   1.000
_cell.length_b   1.000
_cell.length_c   1.000
_cell.angle_alpha   90.00
_cell.angle_beta   90.00
_cell.angle_gamma   90.00
#
_symmetry.space_group_name_H-M   'P 1'
#
loop_
_entity.id
_entity.type
_entity.pdbx_description
1 polymer ?
#
loop_
_entity_poly.entity_id
_entity_poly.type
_entity_poly.pdbx_seq_one_letter_code
_entity_poly.pdbx_strand_id
1 'polypeptide(L)'
;DLVMRSGDGTILAAAPTISTRRVQTYGRIPNNTPLIIGGLVAREEMVRQDKVPLLGDLPLIGFAFRSERKDRMKREVIIVLTPHVLPENKEARRSLPKDENLFDSFGNDLFRDSYRIRNEDVFDLTFLLENRRIVTYRDLARQAAQKNFRLAAVEPFRGFVRDSVPGESILVTRMIYEVIKRLDVARVIETSRIIYFEGQQVGGYNVKYLEQLLQDRTKDGVTDFGAQALAITYRYDRASLEEGRLGSEPIPEIKLVDCPNRKAWGQFLWELNQPTPDGQQQHTILIQNDSDIVRLSRALVLKRVAVLNGGTDEMRLKNFSVGKVLLMPELKRGQIHVLDADTAMYFFHTEHYYAATLAEIEKQLKELDRALRRPEIRLLLETD
;
A
#
# COMPACT_ATOMS: atom_id res chain seq x y z
N ASP A 1 11.76 -22.51 -38.81
CA ASP A 1 10.35 -22.91 -38.68
C ASP A 1 10.19 -24.39 -38.98
N LEU A 2 9.96 -25.18 -37.93
CA LEU A 2 9.69 -26.62 -38.04
C LEU A 2 8.17 -26.82 -38.00
N VAL A 3 7.63 -27.31 -39.10
CA VAL A 3 6.20 -27.59 -39.27
C VAL A 3 6.09 -29.06 -39.67
N MET A 4 5.51 -29.88 -38.81
CA MET A 4 5.18 -31.27 -39.16
C MET A 4 3.87 -31.26 -39.93
N ARG A 5 3.87 -31.85 -41.13
CA ARG A 5 2.69 -31.99 -41.98
C ARG A 5 2.35 -33.45 -42.20
N SER A 6 1.06 -33.75 -42.28
CA SER A 6 0.54 -35.04 -42.70
C SER A 6 0.77 -35.24 -44.21
N GLY A 7 0.63 -36.49 -44.72
CA GLY A 7 0.79 -36.82 -46.14
C GLY A 7 -0.19 -36.09 -47.08
N ASP A 8 -1.30 -35.61 -46.53
CA ASP A 8 -2.36 -34.81 -47.12
C ASP A 8 -2.13 -33.27 -46.96
N GLY A 9 -0.99 -32.86 -46.40
CA GLY A 9 -0.57 -31.45 -46.32
C GLY A 9 -1.03 -30.69 -45.07
N THR A 10 -1.88 -31.30 -44.25
CA THR A 10 -2.40 -30.73 -43.00
C THR A 10 -1.29 -30.52 -41.96
N ILE A 11 -1.21 -29.34 -41.33
CA ILE A 11 -0.21 -29.04 -40.29
C ILE A 11 -0.60 -29.74 -38.98
N LEU A 12 0.22 -30.69 -38.54
CA LEU A 12 -0.03 -31.51 -37.34
C LEU A 12 0.58 -30.89 -36.07
N ALA A 13 1.69 -30.17 -36.21
CA ALA A 13 2.33 -29.41 -35.14
C ALA A 13 3.27 -28.33 -35.71
N ALA A 14 3.34 -27.19 -35.05
CA ALA A 14 4.27 -26.11 -35.37
C ALA A 14 4.97 -25.63 -34.09
N ALA A 15 6.29 -25.45 -34.17
CA ALA A 15 7.05 -24.86 -33.07
C ALA A 15 6.67 -23.37 -32.90
N PRO A 16 6.57 -22.84 -31.66
CA PRO A 16 6.29 -21.43 -31.44
C PRO A 16 7.40 -20.57 -32.05
N THR A 17 7.01 -19.55 -32.82
CA THR A 17 7.96 -18.59 -33.40
C THR A 17 8.31 -17.55 -32.36
N ILE A 18 9.52 -17.61 -31.80
CA ILE A 18 10.01 -16.63 -30.83
C ILE A 18 10.87 -15.59 -31.56
N SER A 19 10.34 -14.38 -31.72
CA SER A 19 11.12 -13.25 -32.23
C SER A 19 11.98 -12.68 -31.09
N THR A 20 13.29 -12.92 -31.14
CA THR A 20 14.24 -12.35 -30.17
C THR A 20 15.05 -11.23 -30.81
N ARG A 21 15.12 -10.07 -30.14
CA ARG A 21 16.06 -9.00 -30.47
C ARG A 21 17.13 -8.98 -29.39
N ARG A 22 18.40 -9.17 -29.77
CA ARG A 22 19.52 -9.19 -28.83
C ARG A 22 20.58 -8.18 -29.27
N VAL A 23 21.07 -7.39 -28.32
CA VAL A 23 22.21 -6.48 -28.49
C VAL A 23 23.26 -6.89 -27.47
N GLN A 24 24.50 -7.09 -27.91
CA GLN A 24 25.64 -7.35 -27.04
C GLN A 24 26.71 -6.31 -27.37
N THR A 25 27.19 -5.59 -26.35
CA THR A 25 28.22 -4.57 -26.49
C THR A 25 29.24 -4.69 -25.37
N TYR A 26 30.49 -4.29 -25.65
CA TYR A 26 31.55 -4.15 -24.67
C TYR A 26 32.08 -2.73 -24.77
N GLY A 27 32.04 -1.99 -23.67
CA GLY A 27 32.48 -0.59 -23.65
C GLY A 27 32.95 -0.16 -22.27
N ARG A 28 33.97 0.70 -22.24
CA ARG A 28 34.42 1.36 -21.01
C ARG A 28 33.65 2.66 -20.85
N ILE A 29 32.79 2.70 -19.84
CA ILE A 29 31.84 3.80 -19.65
C ILE A 29 32.24 4.56 -18.38
N PRO A 30 32.35 5.89 -18.42
CA PRO A 30 32.58 6.68 -17.22
C PRO A 30 31.42 6.57 -16.24
N ASN A 31 31.72 6.65 -14.94
CA ASN A 31 30.71 6.64 -13.89
C ASN A 31 29.67 7.77 -14.11
N ASN A 32 28.40 7.51 -13.85
CA ASN A 32 27.27 8.45 -13.98
C ASN A 32 27.07 9.02 -15.40
N THR A 33 27.63 8.41 -16.44
CA THR A 33 27.50 8.92 -17.81
C THR A 33 26.57 8.03 -18.64
N PRO A 34 25.45 8.56 -19.15
CA PRO A 34 24.55 7.78 -20.00
C PRO A 34 25.22 7.43 -21.33
N LEU A 35 25.09 6.18 -21.75
CA LEU A 35 25.54 5.66 -23.03
C LEU A 35 24.37 5.02 -23.77
N ILE A 36 24.20 5.37 -25.05
CA ILE A 36 23.28 4.67 -25.94
C ILE A 36 23.96 3.36 -26.40
N ILE A 37 23.42 2.22 -25.97
CA ILE A 37 23.94 0.89 -26.30
C ILE A 37 23.42 0.39 -27.64
N GLY A 38 22.25 0.87 -28.06
CA GLY A 38 21.70 0.51 -29.35
C GLY A 38 20.39 1.21 -29.64
N GLY A 39 19.92 1.03 -30.86
CA GLY A 39 18.60 1.46 -31.29
C GLY A 39 18.17 0.75 -32.57
N LEU A 40 16.86 0.67 -32.78
CA LEU A 40 16.27 0.11 -33.98
C LEU A 40 15.32 1.15 -34.58
N VAL A 41 15.62 1.59 -35.79
CA VAL A 41 14.68 2.38 -36.59
C VAL A 41 14.17 1.47 -37.69
N ALA A 42 12.92 1.03 -37.58
CA ALA A 42 12.24 0.25 -38.60
C ALA A 42 11.27 1.16 -39.36
N ARG A 43 11.32 1.09 -40.70
CA ARG A 43 10.34 1.73 -41.58
C ARG A 43 9.76 0.66 -42.48
N GLU A 44 8.44 0.63 -42.57
CA GLU A 44 7.69 -0.24 -43.45
C GLU A 44 6.79 0.64 -44.32
N GLU A 45 6.90 0.48 -45.64
CA GLU A 45 6.07 1.18 -46.62
C GLU A 45 5.38 0.13 -47.48
N MET A 46 4.05 0.12 -47.43
CA MET A 46 3.21 -0.76 -48.24
C MET A 46 2.45 0.09 -49.25
N VAL A 47 2.70 -0.15 -50.54
CA VAL A 47 1.96 0.48 -51.63
C VAL A 47 1.07 -0.58 -52.26
N ARG A 48 -0.24 -0.40 -52.15
CA ARG A 48 -1.24 -1.23 -52.82
C ARG A 48 -1.84 -0.45 -53.97
N GLN A 49 -1.77 -1.00 -55.17
CA GLN A 49 -2.36 -0.41 -56.36
C GLN A 49 -3.36 -1.38 -56.98
N ASP A 50 -4.62 -0.97 -57.02
CA ASP A 50 -5.67 -1.68 -57.71
C ASP A 50 -5.97 -0.93 -59.03
N LYS A 51 -5.90 -1.61 -60.18
CA LYS A 51 -6.17 -0.98 -61.48
C LYS A 51 -7.03 -1.86 -62.37
N VAL A 52 -7.87 -1.22 -63.20
CA VAL A 52 -8.57 -1.91 -64.28
C VAL A 52 -7.57 -2.23 -65.40
N PRO A 53 -7.44 -3.49 -65.85
CA PRO A 53 -6.54 -3.85 -66.95
C PRO A 53 -6.86 -3.04 -68.23
N LEU A 54 -5.83 -2.71 -69.02
CA LEU A 54 -5.86 -1.80 -70.18
C LEU A 54 -6.17 -0.32 -69.86
N LEU A 55 -7.27 -0.02 -69.17
CA LEU A 55 -7.71 1.35 -68.93
C LEU A 55 -6.85 2.09 -67.90
N GLY A 56 -6.33 1.38 -66.89
CA GLY A 56 -5.50 1.96 -65.83
C GLY A 56 -4.07 2.36 -66.26
N ASP A 57 -3.64 1.92 -67.45
CA ASP A 57 -2.30 2.17 -68.01
C ASP A 57 -2.29 3.28 -69.08
N LEU A 58 -3.45 3.85 -69.41
CA LEU A 58 -3.54 4.93 -70.40
C LEU A 58 -2.90 6.23 -69.88
N PRO A 59 -2.03 6.88 -70.67
CA PRO A 59 -1.51 8.20 -70.32
C PRO A 59 -2.67 9.21 -70.26
N LEU A 60 -2.52 10.23 -69.39
CA LEU A 60 -3.50 11.29 -69.09
C LEU A 60 -4.79 10.84 -68.36
N ILE A 61 -5.45 9.75 -68.77
CA ILE A 61 -6.77 9.36 -68.22
C ILE A 61 -6.77 8.14 -67.30
N GLY A 62 -5.69 7.35 -67.27
CA GLY A 62 -5.61 6.12 -66.46
C GLY A 62 -5.72 6.33 -64.95
N PHE A 63 -5.53 7.57 -64.45
CA PHE A 63 -5.70 7.91 -63.04
C PHE A 63 -7.14 7.71 -62.52
N ALA A 64 -8.16 7.85 -63.38
CA ALA A 64 -9.56 7.63 -63.00
C ALA A 64 -9.93 6.14 -62.86
N PHE A 65 -9.09 5.24 -63.36
CA PHE A 65 -9.32 3.79 -63.40
C PHE A 65 -8.32 3.00 -62.54
N ARG A 66 -7.63 3.70 -61.63
CA ARG A 66 -6.71 3.11 -60.65
C ARG A 66 -6.90 3.72 -59.27
N SER A 67 -6.70 2.91 -58.24
CA SER A 67 -6.69 3.32 -56.83
C SER A 67 -5.34 2.95 -56.22
N GLU A 68 -4.74 3.89 -55.49
CA GLU A 68 -3.45 3.70 -54.83
C GLU A 68 -3.62 3.96 -53.34
N ARG A 69 -3.20 3.02 -52.49
CA ARG A 69 -3.14 3.17 -51.04
C ARG A 69 -1.70 3.02 -50.59
N LYS A 70 -1.20 4.00 -49.84
CA LYS A 70 0.13 4.01 -49.24
C LYS A 70 0.01 3.96 -47.73
N ASP A 71 0.49 2.89 -47.11
CA ASP A 71 0.59 2.76 -45.67
C ASP A 71 2.05 2.86 -45.25
N ARG A 72 2.37 3.80 -44.36
CA ARG A 72 3.74 4.03 -43.84
C ARG A 72 3.76 3.82 -42.33
N MET A 73 4.62 2.92 -41.85
CA MET A 73 4.80 2.65 -40.44
C MET A 73 6.25 2.86 -40.04
N LYS A 74 6.49 3.71 -39.03
CA LYS A 74 7.82 4.00 -38.47
C LYS A 74 7.85 3.56 -37.01
N ARG A 75 8.84 2.75 -36.62
CA ARG A 75 9.10 2.33 -35.24
C ARG A 75 10.52 2.69 -34.86
N GLU A 76 10.70 3.34 -33.73
CA GLU A 76 12.00 3.71 -33.17
C GLU A 76 12.14 3.12 -31.77
N VAL A 77 13.25 2.44 -31.51
CA VAL A 77 13.61 1.89 -30.19
C VAL A 77 15.01 2.38 -29.87
N ILE A 78 15.24 2.85 -28.64
CA ILE A 78 16.56 3.26 -28.14
C ILE A 78 16.81 2.56 -26.81
N ILE A 79 18.02 2.05 -26.61
CA ILE A 79 18.48 1.38 -25.39
C ILE A 79 19.60 2.23 -24.79
N VAL A 80 19.38 2.76 -23.58
CA VAL A 80 20.33 3.61 -22.85
C VAL A 80 20.78 2.92 -21.56
N LEU A 81 22.07 3.02 -21.23
CA LEU A 81 22.65 2.52 -19.99
C LEU A 81 23.41 3.64 -19.29
N THR A 82 23.18 3.81 -17.98
CA THR A 82 23.97 4.71 -17.12
C THR A 82 24.58 3.89 -15.99
N PRO A 83 25.91 3.69 -15.95
CA PRO A 83 26.57 2.91 -14.91
C PRO A 83 26.83 3.75 -13.65
N HIS A 84 26.75 3.11 -12.48
CA HIS A 84 27.05 3.71 -11.18
C HIS A 84 28.06 2.85 -10.41
N VAL A 85 29.24 3.41 -10.08
CA VAL A 85 30.29 2.75 -9.30
C VAL A 85 30.12 3.06 -7.82
N LEU A 86 30.04 2.01 -6.99
CA LEU A 86 29.85 2.12 -5.54
C LEU A 86 31.16 1.84 -4.80
N PRO A 87 31.60 2.71 -3.87
CA PRO A 87 32.74 2.41 -2.98
C PRO A 87 32.35 1.37 -1.91
N GLU A 88 33.26 0.44 -1.61
CA GLU A 88 33.02 -0.73 -0.73
C GLU A 88 32.54 -0.37 0.70
N ASN A 89 32.78 0.85 1.17
CA ASN A 89 32.61 1.23 2.59
C ASN A 89 31.56 2.31 2.86
N LYS A 90 30.65 2.60 1.92
CA LYS A 90 29.45 3.41 2.20
C LYS A 90 28.24 2.62 1.74
N GLU A 91 27.28 2.41 2.65
CA GLU A 91 26.00 1.78 2.35
C GLU A 91 25.50 2.23 0.97
N ALA A 92 25.33 1.27 0.05
CA ALA A 92 24.87 1.44 -1.33
C ALA A 92 23.53 2.19 -1.50
N ARG A 93 22.95 2.68 -0.40
CA ARG A 93 21.66 3.34 -0.30
C ARG A 93 21.70 4.84 -0.64
N ARG A 94 22.87 5.49 -0.63
CA ARG A 94 22.99 6.95 -0.85
C ARG A 94 23.11 7.39 -2.32
N SER A 95 23.50 6.50 -3.22
CA SER A 95 23.84 6.83 -4.63
C SER A 95 22.79 6.42 -5.67
N LEU A 96 21.71 5.76 -5.26
CA LEU A 96 20.52 5.59 -6.11
C LEU A 96 19.70 6.88 -6.04
N PRO A 97 19.20 7.43 -7.17
CA PRO A 97 18.27 8.55 -7.14
C PRO A 97 17.11 8.20 -6.22
N LYS A 98 16.96 8.97 -5.13
CA LYS A 98 16.03 8.64 -4.05
C LYS A 98 14.59 9.04 -4.36
N ASP A 99 14.41 9.93 -5.34
CA ASP A 99 13.15 10.64 -5.57
C ASP A 99 12.60 10.47 -7.01
N GLU A 100 13.11 9.49 -7.78
CA GLU A 100 12.68 9.27 -9.17
C GLU A 100 11.69 8.11 -9.31
N ASN A 101 10.60 8.35 -10.07
CA ASN A 101 9.54 7.36 -10.35
C ASN A 101 10.05 6.13 -11.14
N LEU A 102 11.13 6.27 -11.91
CA LEU A 102 11.65 5.19 -12.76
C LEU A 102 12.11 3.97 -11.95
N PHE A 103 12.41 4.14 -10.67
CA PHE A 103 12.88 3.07 -9.78
C PHE A 103 11.76 2.29 -9.10
N ASP A 104 10.50 2.71 -9.28
CA ASP A 104 9.37 1.97 -8.75
C ASP A 104 9.06 0.78 -9.68
N SER A 105 9.13 -0.44 -9.16
CA SER A 105 8.87 -1.65 -9.93
C SER A 105 7.40 -2.04 -9.75
N PHE A 106 6.55 -1.76 -10.75
CA PHE A 106 5.14 -2.18 -10.75
C PHE A 106 4.81 -3.05 -11.96
N GLY A 107 3.96 -4.07 -11.78
CA GLY A 107 3.41 -4.86 -12.88
C GLY A 107 4.37 -5.88 -13.49
N ASN A 108 5.35 -6.36 -12.72
CA ASN A 108 6.29 -7.39 -13.17
C ASN A 108 5.84 -8.77 -12.65
N ASP A 109 5.69 -9.76 -13.54
CA ASP A 109 5.32 -11.13 -13.13
C ASP A 109 6.40 -11.85 -12.29
N LEU A 110 7.65 -11.37 -12.33
CA LEU A 110 8.82 -12.01 -11.69
C LEU A 110 9.35 -11.26 -10.46
N PHE A 111 8.91 -10.02 -10.22
CA PHE A 111 9.38 -9.20 -9.10
C PHE A 111 8.20 -8.58 -8.38
N ARG A 112 8.20 -8.68 -7.06
CA ARG A 112 7.15 -8.07 -6.24
C ARG A 112 7.10 -6.57 -6.48
N ASP A 113 5.89 -6.04 -6.57
CA ASP A 113 5.68 -4.61 -6.65
C ASP A 113 6.35 -3.91 -5.45
N SER A 114 7.16 -2.89 -5.73
CA SER A 114 7.95 -2.24 -4.69
C SER A 114 8.08 -0.74 -4.94
N TYR A 115 8.01 0.01 -3.86
CA TYR A 115 8.06 1.46 -3.86
C TYR A 115 9.24 1.94 -3.02
N ARG A 116 10.01 2.90 -3.52
CA ARG A 116 11.10 3.49 -2.74
C ARG A 116 10.63 4.71 -1.97
N ILE A 117 10.77 4.68 -0.66
CA ILE A 117 10.36 5.76 0.24
C ILE A 117 11.21 7.01 -0.04
N ARG A 118 10.53 8.14 -0.26
CA ARG A 118 11.11 9.43 -0.62
C ARG A 118 11.16 10.38 0.56
N ASN A 119 11.83 11.51 0.39
CA ASN A 119 11.90 12.51 1.47
C ASN A 119 10.53 13.10 1.83
N GLU A 120 9.67 13.33 0.82
CA GLU A 120 8.31 13.84 1.00
C GLU A 120 7.34 12.86 1.70
N ASP A 121 7.72 11.60 1.84
CA ASP A 121 6.89 10.56 2.47
C ASP A 121 7.06 10.50 3.98
N VAL A 122 8.17 11.05 4.49
CA VAL A 122 8.54 10.95 5.90
C VAL A 122 8.16 12.25 6.60
N PHE A 123 7.46 12.14 7.72
CA PHE A 123 7.07 13.31 8.51
C PHE A 123 8.24 13.88 9.31
N ASP A 124 8.18 15.19 9.55
CA ASP A 124 9.01 15.85 10.54
C ASP A 124 8.51 15.51 11.95
N LEU A 125 9.38 14.86 12.73
CA LEU A 125 9.08 14.39 14.08
C LEU A 125 9.72 15.25 15.18
N THR A 126 10.23 16.44 14.83
CA THR A 126 10.87 17.36 15.77
C THR A 126 10.01 17.60 17.02
N PHE A 127 8.68 17.74 16.84
CA PHE A 127 7.75 17.93 17.95
C PHE A 127 7.72 16.79 18.99
N LEU A 128 8.03 15.55 18.59
CA LEU A 128 8.13 14.40 19.50
C LEU A 128 9.52 14.29 20.10
N LEU A 129 10.55 14.54 19.30
CA LEU A 129 11.95 14.39 19.69
C LEU A 129 12.41 15.50 20.64
N GLU A 130 11.83 16.70 20.54
CA GLU A 130 12.15 17.84 21.40
C GLU A 130 11.22 17.97 22.61
N ASN A 131 10.17 17.15 22.69
CA ASN A 131 9.25 17.21 23.83
C ASN A 131 9.97 16.81 25.12
N ARG A 132 10.17 17.77 26.02
CA ARG A 132 10.90 17.57 27.29
C ARG A 132 10.40 16.37 28.09
N ARG A 133 9.08 16.17 28.18
CA ARG A 133 8.49 15.04 28.91
C ARG A 133 8.91 13.72 28.27
N ILE A 134 8.72 13.58 26.96
CA ILE A 134 9.12 12.36 26.23
C ILE A 134 10.62 12.10 26.39
N VAL A 135 11.46 13.12 26.22
CA VAL A 135 12.91 13.02 26.37
C VAL A 135 13.29 12.52 27.77
N THR A 136 12.75 13.13 28.83
CA THR A 136 13.00 12.68 30.22
C THR A 136 12.66 11.21 30.43
N TYR A 137 11.47 10.77 29.98
CA TYR A 137 11.06 9.37 30.12
C TYR A 137 11.93 8.41 29.30
N ARG A 138 12.37 8.82 28.11
CA ARG A 138 13.32 8.03 27.30
C ARG A 138 14.66 7.87 27.99
N ASP A 139 15.17 8.92 28.62
CA ASP A 139 16.45 8.86 29.32
C ASP A 139 16.37 7.93 30.54
N LEU A 140 15.29 8.02 31.32
CA LEU A 140 15.03 7.10 32.43
C LEU A 140 14.90 5.64 31.95
N ALA A 141 14.13 5.41 30.88
CA ALA A 141 13.97 4.08 30.30
C ALA A 141 15.31 3.52 29.78
N ARG A 142 16.14 4.35 29.15
CA ARG A 142 17.48 3.98 28.67
C ARG A 142 18.42 3.66 29.82
N GLN A 143 18.41 4.45 30.90
CA GLN A 143 19.22 4.19 32.09
C GLN A 143 18.86 2.84 32.72
N ALA A 144 17.56 2.58 32.92
CA ALA A 144 17.09 1.29 33.43
C ALA A 144 17.49 0.13 32.49
N ALA A 145 17.34 0.32 31.18
CA ALA A 145 17.68 -0.70 30.19
C ALA A 145 19.19 -0.92 30.01
N GLN A 146 20.04 0.06 30.33
CA GLN A 146 21.49 -0.12 30.37
C GLN A 146 21.90 -1.08 31.48
N LYS A 147 21.28 -0.97 32.66
CA LYS A 147 21.53 -1.90 33.78
C LYS A 147 20.83 -3.24 33.59
N ASN A 148 19.67 -3.26 32.94
CA ASN A 148 18.93 -4.48 32.61
C ASN A 148 18.47 -4.49 31.14
N PHE A 149 19.30 -5.06 30.27
CA PHE A 149 19.09 -5.07 28.82
C PHE A 149 17.76 -5.72 28.38
N ARG A 150 17.16 -6.59 29.20
CA ARG A 150 15.88 -7.22 28.90
C ARG A 150 14.73 -6.21 28.85
N LEU A 151 14.83 -5.12 29.62
CA LEU A 151 13.83 -4.05 29.63
C LEU A 151 13.67 -3.44 28.24
N ALA A 152 14.75 -3.31 27.45
CA ALA A 152 14.67 -2.75 26.10
C ALA A 152 13.76 -3.53 25.13
N ALA A 153 13.40 -4.78 25.45
CA ALA A 153 12.59 -5.65 24.58
C ALA A 153 11.14 -5.82 25.05
N VAL A 154 10.77 -5.31 26.23
CA VAL A 154 9.44 -5.52 26.84
C VAL A 154 8.70 -4.21 27.06
N GLU A 155 7.38 -4.25 26.96
CA GLU A 155 6.56 -3.11 27.34
C GLU A 155 6.62 -2.86 28.86
N PRO A 156 6.54 -1.60 29.32
CA PRO A 156 6.37 -0.38 28.52
C PRO A 156 7.69 0.24 28.04
N PHE A 157 8.85 -0.35 28.33
CA PHE A 157 10.18 0.24 28.03
C PHE A 157 10.52 0.20 26.53
N ARG A 158 10.04 -0.82 25.81
CA ARG A 158 10.32 -1.05 24.38
C ARG A 158 10.07 0.20 23.53
N GLY A 159 8.99 0.94 23.79
CA GLY A 159 8.64 2.17 23.05
C GLY A 159 9.55 3.37 23.30
N PHE A 160 10.35 3.35 24.37
CA PHE A 160 11.17 4.50 24.82
C PHE A 160 12.68 4.28 24.68
N VAL A 161 13.10 3.04 24.42
CA VAL A 161 14.50 2.65 24.29
C VAL A 161 14.87 2.45 22.81
N ARG A 162 16.17 2.53 22.48
CA ARG A 162 16.70 2.45 21.10
C ARG A 162 16.14 3.56 20.18
N ASP A 163 15.88 3.21 18.93
CA ASP A 163 15.36 4.08 17.85
C ASP A 163 13.82 4.08 17.75
N SER A 164 13.13 3.55 18.77
CA SER A 164 11.66 3.52 18.80
C SER A 164 11.09 4.82 19.40
N VAL A 165 9.85 5.11 19.05
CA VAL A 165 9.06 6.22 19.58
C VAL A 165 7.68 5.67 19.95
N PRO A 166 7.09 6.09 21.10
CA PRO A 166 5.73 5.69 21.44
C PRO A 166 4.73 6.12 20.35
N GLY A 167 3.81 5.24 19.98
CA GLY A 167 2.84 5.50 18.91
C GLY A 167 3.41 5.52 17.48
N GLU A 168 4.67 5.11 17.26
CA GLU A 168 5.32 5.21 15.93
C GLU A 168 4.58 4.47 14.81
N SER A 169 3.89 3.37 15.13
CA SER A 169 3.14 2.58 14.15
C SER A 169 1.98 3.36 13.53
N ILE A 170 1.34 4.25 14.29
CA ILE A 170 0.24 5.09 13.82
C ILE A 170 0.78 6.15 12.84
N LEU A 171 1.95 6.72 13.14
CA LEU A 171 2.64 7.67 12.25
C LEU A 171 3.06 7.00 10.94
N VAL A 172 3.71 5.83 11.01
CA VAL A 172 4.12 5.06 9.83
C VAL A 172 2.91 4.66 8.98
N THR A 173 1.82 4.25 9.63
CA THR A 173 0.53 3.96 8.97
C THR A 173 0.06 5.15 8.15
N ARG A 174 0.11 6.36 8.74
CA ARG A 174 -0.30 7.59 8.05
C ARG A 174 0.66 7.97 6.91
N MET A 175 1.97 7.77 7.07
CA MET A 175 2.96 8.00 6.00
C MET A 175 2.70 7.08 4.80
N ILE A 176 2.50 5.77 5.04
CA ILE A 176 2.16 4.80 3.99
C ILE A 176 0.81 5.14 3.35
N TYR A 177 -0.16 5.60 4.13
CA TYR A 177 -1.45 6.05 3.59
C TYR A 177 -1.28 7.16 2.54
N GLU A 178 -0.41 8.15 2.77
CA GLU A 178 -0.16 9.22 1.79
C GLU A 178 0.55 8.70 0.53
N VAL A 179 1.42 7.70 0.65
CA VAL A 179 2.00 6.99 -0.51
C VAL A 179 0.91 6.29 -1.33
N ILE A 180 0.04 5.50 -0.68
CA ILE A 180 -1.11 4.83 -1.34
C ILE A 180 -2.04 5.87 -1.98
N LYS A 181 -2.27 6.96 -1.23
CA LYS A 181 -2.72 8.29 -1.64
C LYS A 181 -2.32 8.65 -3.07
N ARG A 182 -1.06 9.02 -3.17
CA ARG A 182 -0.43 9.61 -4.35
C ARG A 182 -0.33 8.63 -5.52
N LEU A 183 -0.12 7.35 -5.24
CA LEU A 183 0.00 6.30 -6.26
C LEU A 183 -1.36 5.81 -6.79
N ASP A 184 -2.47 6.20 -6.15
CA ASP A 184 -3.83 5.80 -6.53
C ASP A 184 -4.03 4.27 -6.64
N VAL A 185 -3.33 3.51 -5.79
CA VAL A 185 -3.30 2.03 -5.85
C VAL A 185 -4.67 1.43 -5.53
N ALA A 186 -5.46 2.09 -4.69
CA ALA A 186 -6.74 1.59 -4.21
C ALA A 186 -7.88 1.62 -5.26
N ARG A 187 -7.69 2.29 -6.40
CA ARG A 187 -8.73 2.48 -7.43
C ARG A 187 -9.30 1.19 -8.04
N VAL A 188 -8.57 0.08 -7.92
CA VAL A 188 -8.97 -1.23 -8.47
C VAL A 188 -9.86 -2.04 -7.52
N ILE A 189 -10.08 -1.55 -6.30
CA ILE A 189 -10.94 -2.19 -5.30
C ILE A 189 -12.38 -1.72 -5.52
N GLU A 190 -13.28 -2.68 -5.73
CA GLU A 190 -14.71 -2.45 -5.95
C GLU A 190 -15.51 -2.92 -4.72
N THR A 191 -16.58 -2.21 -4.37
CA THR A 191 -17.46 -2.56 -3.22
C THR A 191 -18.13 -3.92 -3.38
N SER A 192 -18.39 -4.36 -4.62
CA SER A 192 -18.86 -5.69 -4.98
C SER A 192 -17.85 -6.81 -4.71
N ARG A 193 -16.61 -6.47 -4.33
CA ARG A 193 -15.54 -7.41 -3.97
C ARG A 193 -15.08 -7.27 -2.53
N ILE A 194 -15.68 -6.37 -1.77
CA ILE A 194 -15.45 -6.22 -0.34
C ILE A 194 -16.50 -7.06 0.40
N ILE A 195 -16.05 -7.95 1.29
CA ILE A 195 -16.91 -8.85 2.07
C ILE A 195 -16.82 -8.61 3.57
N TYR A 196 -17.90 -8.93 4.27
CA TYR A 196 -17.97 -9.01 5.73
C TYR A 196 -18.72 -10.28 6.13
N PHE A 197 -18.62 -10.64 7.42
CA PHE A 197 -19.23 -11.85 7.97
C PHE A 197 -20.46 -11.55 8.80
N GLU A 198 -21.50 -12.37 8.69
CA GLU A 198 -22.67 -12.35 9.57
C GLU A 198 -22.75 -13.66 10.36
N GLY A 199 -23.15 -13.59 11.63
CA GLY A 199 -23.32 -14.79 12.45
C GLY A 199 -24.45 -15.70 11.94
N GLN A 200 -24.26 -17.02 12.07
CA GLN A 200 -25.31 -18.02 11.85
C GLN A 200 -25.84 -18.60 13.16
N GLN A 201 -27.09 -19.07 13.14
CA GLN A 201 -27.76 -19.72 14.28
C GLN A 201 -27.13 -21.07 14.65
N VAL A 202 -26.49 -21.76 13.70
CA VAL A 202 -25.78 -23.02 13.91
C VAL A 202 -24.38 -22.83 13.36
N GLY A 203 -23.37 -22.96 14.24
CA GLY A 203 -21.93 -22.77 14.02
C GLY A 203 -21.49 -22.38 12.61
N GLY A 204 -21.02 -21.13 12.44
CA GLY A 204 -20.49 -20.64 11.18
C GLY A 204 -20.76 -19.16 10.96
N TYR A 205 -20.39 -18.70 9.77
CA TYR A 205 -20.59 -17.32 9.33
C TYR A 205 -21.12 -17.31 7.89
N ASN A 206 -22.06 -16.43 7.62
CA ASN A 206 -22.46 -16.09 6.25
C ASN A 206 -21.51 -15.02 5.70
N VAL A 207 -21.15 -15.15 4.41
CA VAL A 207 -20.39 -14.13 3.69
C VAL A 207 -21.36 -13.19 2.98
N LYS A 208 -21.21 -11.89 3.22
CA LYS A 208 -21.99 -10.83 2.59
C LYS A 208 -21.06 -9.82 1.93
N TYR A 209 -21.57 -9.13 0.92
CA TYR A 209 -20.82 -8.11 0.19
C TYR A 209 -21.19 -6.72 0.68
N LEU A 210 -20.21 -5.83 0.78
CA LEU A 210 -20.42 -4.45 1.21
C LEU A 210 -21.42 -3.73 0.31
N GLU A 211 -21.39 -4.01 -1.00
CA GLU A 211 -22.36 -3.48 -1.96
C GLU A 211 -23.82 -3.68 -1.50
N GLN A 212 -24.15 -4.81 -0.85
CA GLN A 212 -25.50 -5.09 -0.36
C GLN A 212 -25.91 -4.14 0.78
N LEU A 213 -24.98 -3.70 1.62
CA LEU A 213 -25.23 -2.72 2.68
C LEU A 213 -25.40 -1.30 2.14
N LEU A 214 -24.82 -1.01 0.98
CA LEU A 214 -24.80 0.31 0.38
C LEU A 214 -25.92 0.50 -0.66
N GLN A 215 -26.55 -0.58 -1.12
CA GLN A 215 -27.47 -0.58 -2.26
C GLN A 215 -28.60 0.43 -2.12
N ASP A 216 -29.24 0.51 -0.95
CA ASP A 216 -30.37 1.42 -0.69
C ASP A 216 -29.97 2.90 -0.64
N ARG A 217 -28.66 3.17 -0.53
CA ARG A 217 -28.06 4.50 -0.37
C ARG A 217 -27.15 4.89 -1.53
N THR A 218 -27.12 4.07 -2.59
CA THR A 218 -26.29 4.30 -3.76
C THR A 218 -27.16 4.55 -4.99
N LYS A 219 -26.99 5.71 -5.62
CA LYS A 219 -27.68 6.07 -6.87
C LYS A 219 -26.65 6.48 -7.91
N ASP A 220 -26.75 5.92 -9.12
CA ASP A 220 -25.82 6.18 -10.22
C ASP A 220 -24.33 5.99 -9.85
N GLY A 221 -24.06 5.01 -8.98
CA GLY A 221 -22.72 4.70 -8.50
C GLY A 221 -22.18 5.62 -7.40
N VAL A 222 -22.98 6.58 -6.93
CA VAL A 222 -22.61 7.50 -5.84
C VAL A 222 -23.37 7.12 -4.57
N THR A 223 -22.63 6.82 -3.51
CA THR A 223 -23.19 6.54 -2.18
C THR A 223 -23.34 7.82 -1.36
N ASP A 224 -24.52 8.04 -0.80
CA ASP A 224 -24.80 9.15 0.12
C ASP A 224 -25.87 8.77 1.17
N PHE A 225 -25.51 8.85 2.44
CA PHE A 225 -26.39 8.60 3.59
C PHE A 225 -27.04 9.89 4.13
N GLY A 226 -26.71 11.06 3.58
CA GLY A 226 -27.23 12.34 4.02
C GLY A 226 -26.89 12.64 5.48
N ALA A 227 -27.92 12.82 6.31
CA ALA A 227 -27.79 13.08 7.75
C ALA A 227 -27.58 11.82 8.61
N GLN A 228 -27.33 10.67 7.99
CA GLN A 228 -27.00 9.41 8.66
C GLN A 228 -25.62 8.91 8.21
N ALA A 229 -25.09 7.90 8.88
CA ALA A 229 -23.92 7.15 8.46
C ALA A 229 -24.06 5.67 8.82
N LEU A 230 -23.47 4.80 8.01
CA LEU A 230 -23.34 3.37 8.31
C LEU A 230 -22.09 3.14 9.17
N ALA A 231 -22.28 2.66 10.39
CA ALA A 231 -21.22 2.24 11.30
C ALA A 231 -21.07 0.71 11.24
N ILE A 232 -19.87 0.25 10.90
CA ILE A 232 -19.47 -1.17 10.90
C ILE A 232 -18.38 -1.32 11.96
N THR A 233 -18.75 -1.85 13.14
CA THR A 233 -17.91 -1.88 14.33
C THR A 233 -17.43 -3.29 14.64
N TYR A 234 -16.12 -3.47 14.73
CA TYR A 234 -15.49 -4.71 15.17
C TYR A 234 -15.05 -4.57 16.62
N ARG A 235 -15.44 -5.53 17.46
CA ARG A 235 -15.02 -5.61 18.86
C ARG A 235 -14.12 -6.81 19.07
N TYR A 236 -13.02 -6.61 19.77
CA TYR A 236 -12.00 -7.63 19.92
C TYR A 236 -11.26 -7.50 21.24
N ASP A 237 -10.67 -8.60 21.67
CA ASP A 237 -9.89 -8.67 22.89
C ASP A 237 -8.67 -9.55 22.66
N ARG A 238 -7.72 -9.04 21.86
CA ARG A 238 -6.50 -9.76 21.48
C ARG A 238 -5.50 -9.92 22.62
N ALA A 239 -5.68 -9.18 23.71
CA ALA A 239 -4.78 -9.17 24.86
C ALA A 239 -5.33 -10.00 26.04
N SER A 240 -6.61 -10.35 26.05
CA SER A 240 -7.19 -11.16 27.11
C SER A 240 -6.74 -12.61 27.03
N LEU A 241 -6.32 -13.13 28.18
CA LEU A 241 -6.02 -14.55 28.41
C LEU A 241 -7.22 -15.29 29.02
N GLU A 242 -8.36 -14.61 29.18
CA GLU A 242 -9.56 -15.21 29.75
C GLU A 242 -10.21 -16.17 28.74
N GLU A 243 -10.53 -17.37 29.22
CA GLU A 243 -11.15 -18.42 28.41
C GLU A 243 -12.51 -17.95 27.85
N GLY A 244 -12.73 -18.13 26.55
CA GLY A 244 -13.97 -17.72 25.87
C GLY A 244 -14.05 -16.26 25.44
N ARG A 245 -13.03 -15.42 25.71
CA ARG A 245 -12.99 -14.00 25.29
C ARG A 245 -12.29 -13.73 23.95
N LEU A 246 -12.22 -14.72 23.05
CA LEU A 246 -11.66 -14.54 21.70
C LEU A 246 -12.32 -13.41 20.87
N GLY A 247 -13.42 -12.83 21.36
CA GLY A 247 -14.15 -11.73 20.73
C GLY A 247 -15.22 -12.24 19.75
N SER A 248 -15.97 -11.31 19.18
CA SER A 248 -16.92 -11.62 18.10
C SER A 248 -16.28 -11.54 16.72
N GLU A 249 -14.96 -11.30 16.62
CA GLU A 249 -14.25 -11.33 15.36
C GLU A 249 -14.48 -12.68 14.65
N PRO A 250 -14.76 -12.69 13.34
CA PRO A 250 -14.72 -11.56 12.41
C PRO A 250 -16.11 -10.93 12.12
N ILE A 251 -17.11 -11.10 12.99
CA ILE A 251 -18.46 -10.52 12.81
C ILE A 251 -18.49 -9.08 13.35
N PRO A 252 -18.83 -8.07 12.51
CA PRO A 252 -19.08 -6.72 12.96
C PRO A 252 -20.51 -6.52 13.48
N GLU A 253 -20.66 -5.53 14.36
CA GLU A 253 -21.94 -4.89 14.65
C GLU A 253 -22.19 -3.79 13.62
N ILE A 254 -23.33 -3.85 12.91
CA ILE A 254 -23.66 -2.89 11.85
C ILE A 254 -24.89 -2.08 12.26
N LYS A 255 -24.77 -0.75 12.25
CA LYS A 255 -25.85 0.18 12.63
C LYS A 255 -25.87 1.42 11.74
N LEU A 256 -27.05 1.97 11.55
CA LEU A 256 -27.20 3.36 11.09
C LEU A 256 -27.14 4.28 12.30
N VAL A 257 -26.32 5.32 12.20
CA VAL A 257 -26.17 6.35 13.23
C VAL A 257 -26.52 7.71 12.64
N ASP A 258 -27.11 8.58 13.45
CA ASP A 258 -27.34 9.96 13.05
C ASP A 258 -26.00 10.68 12.91
N CYS A 259 -25.79 11.34 11.78
CA CYS A 259 -24.54 11.98 11.42
C CYS A 259 -24.86 13.23 10.59
N PRO A 260 -25.25 14.35 11.22
CA PRO A 260 -25.85 15.49 10.51
C PRO A 260 -24.86 16.22 9.59
N ASN A 261 -23.55 16.11 9.83
CA ASN A 261 -22.53 16.80 9.04
C ASN A 261 -21.15 16.14 9.20
N ARG A 262 -20.16 16.56 8.40
CA ARG A 262 -18.79 16.04 8.45
C ARG A 262 -18.05 16.29 9.76
N LYS A 263 -18.40 17.34 10.50
CA LYS A 263 -17.79 17.59 11.82
C LYS A 263 -18.26 16.55 12.83
N ALA A 264 -19.57 16.25 12.85
CA ALA A 264 -20.15 15.18 13.65
C ALA A 264 -19.59 13.81 13.24
N TRP A 265 -19.41 13.57 11.94
CA TRP A 265 -18.76 12.34 11.43
C TRP A 265 -17.40 12.10 12.07
N GLY A 266 -16.53 13.12 12.10
CA GLY A 266 -15.22 13.01 12.71
C GLY A 266 -15.29 12.74 14.22
N GLN A 267 -16.21 13.40 14.94
CA GLN A 267 -16.42 13.18 16.37
C GLN A 267 -16.93 11.77 16.67
N PHE A 268 -17.95 11.30 15.95
CA PHE A 268 -18.48 9.95 16.13
C PHE A 268 -17.45 8.88 15.78
N LEU A 269 -16.67 9.07 14.71
CA LEU A 269 -15.59 8.15 14.39
C LEU A 269 -14.57 8.06 15.53
N TRP A 270 -14.24 9.17 16.19
CA TRP A 270 -13.35 9.16 17.36
C TRP A 270 -13.97 8.41 18.56
N GLU A 271 -15.22 8.71 18.89
CA GLU A 271 -15.94 8.11 20.02
C GLU A 271 -16.12 6.60 19.86
N LEU A 272 -16.50 6.15 18.65
CA LEU A 272 -16.70 4.73 18.33
C LEU A 272 -15.40 3.91 18.29
N ASN A 273 -14.24 4.57 18.32
CA ASN A 273 -12.92 3.94 18.39
C ASN A 273 -12.28 4.06 19.78
N GLN A 274 -13.01 4.54 20.79
CA GLN A 274 -12.57 4.45 22.19
C GLN A 274 -12.89 3.06 22.77
N PRO A 275 -12.11 2.56 23.74
CA PRO A 275 -12.44 1.32 24.44
C PRO A 275 -13.85 1.36 25.05
N THR A 276 -14.53 0.21 25.09
CA THR A 276 -15.83 0.11 25.75
C THR A 276 -15.69 0.29 27.27
N PRO A 277 -16.79 0.56 28.01
CA PRO A 277 -16.77 0.62 29.47
C PRO A 277 -16.20 -0.64 30.14
N ASP A 278 -16.36 -1.79 29.50
CA ASP A 278 -15.83 -3.09 29.95
C ASP A 278 -14.35 -3.30 29.57
N GLY A 279 -13.69 -2.30 28.97
CA GLY A 279 -12.29 -2.31 28.56
C GLY A 279 -12.01 -2.98 27.20
N GLN A 280 -13.05 -3.48 26.52
CA GLN A 280 -12.90 -4.15 25.23
C GLN A 280 -12.48 -3.15 24.15
N GLN A 281 -11.52 -3.53 23.31
CA GLN A 281 -11.12 -2.70 22.18
C GLN A 281 -12.15 -2.79 21.05
N GLN A 282 -12.33 -1.68 20.34
CA GLN A 282 -13.21 -1.63 19.19
C GLN A 282 -12.66 -0.70 18.11
N HIS A 283 -12.94 -1.04 16.86
CA HIS A 283 -12.69 -0.17 15.72
C HIS A 283 -13.88 -0.12 14.78
N THR A 284 -14.14 1.06 14.25
CA THR A 284 -15.32 1.32 13.42
C THR A 284 -14.95 1.92 12.07
N ILE A 285 -15.56 1.35 11.03
CA ILE A 285 -15.64 1.98 9.70
C ILE A 285 -16.96 2.78 9.68
N LEU A 286 -16.88 4.07 9.37
CA LEU A 286 -18.03 4.97 9.32
C LEU A 286 -18.20 5.53 7.91
N ILE A 287 -19.25 5.09 7.20
CA ILE A 287 -19.52 5.48 5.81
C ILE A 287 -20.71 6.44 5.79
N GLN A 288 -20.46 7.71 5.44
CA GLN A 288 -21.50 8.68 5.17
C GLN A 288 -21.65 8.95 3.67
N ASN A 289 -20.55 8.95 2.92
CA ASN A 289 -20.56 9.20 1.48
C ASN A 289 -19.42 8.48 0.76
N ASP A 290 -19.36 8.63 -0.56
CA ASP A 290 -18.38 7.97 -1.43
C ASP A 290 -16.92 8.24 -1.05
N SER A 291 -16.60 9.41 -0.47
CA SER A 291 -15.24 9.70 -0.01
C SER A 291 -14.78 8.76 1.11
N ASP A 292 -15.72 8.25 1.91
CA ASP A 292 -15.45 7.26 2.95
C ASP A 292 -15.26 5.86 2.34
N ILE A 293 -15.87 5.55 1.18
CA ILE A 293 -15.63 4.31 0.43
C ILE A 293 -14.23 4.31 -0.17
N VAL A 294 -13.79 5.44 -0.74
CA VAL A 294 -12.42 5.62 -1.22
C VAL A 294 -11.42 5.46 -0.05
N ARG A 295 -11.74 6.01 1.12
CA ARG A 295 -10.94 5.85 2.34
C ARG A 295 -10.86 4.39 2.80
N LEU A 296 -11.98 3.68 2.78
CA LEU A 296 -12.04 2.25 3.09
C LEU A 296 -11.18 1.42 2.14
N SER A 297 -11.24 1.71 0.84
CA SER A 297 -10.41 1.04 -0.16
C SER A 297 -8.93 1.27 0.12
N ARG A 298 -8.54 2.49 0.49
CA ARG A 298 -7.15 2.79 0.91
C ARG A 298 -6.76 2.07 2.19
N ALA A 299 -7.66 1.95 3.18
CA ALA A 299 -7.41 1.19 4.40
C ALA A 299 -7.18 -0.31 4.13
N LEU A 300 -7.92 -0.89 3.18
CA LEU A 300 -7.72 -2.27 2.71
C LEU A 300 -6.34 -2.47 2.05
N VAL A 301 -5.90 -1.52 1.23
CA VAL A 301 -4.53 -1.55 0.67
C VAL A 301 -3.49 -1.41 1.77
N LEU A 302 -3.70 -0.47 2.70
CA LEU A 302 -2.80 -0.20 3.81
C LEU A 302 -2.58 -1.44 4.68
N LYS A 303 -3.65 -2.18 4.99
CA LYS A 303 -3.58 -3.47 5.68
C LYS A 303 -2.67 -4.46 4.94
N ARG A 304 -2.81 -4.58 3.61
CA ARG A 304 -1.99 -5.50 2.82
C ARG A 304 -0.53 -5.05 2.75
N VAL A 305 -0.28 -3.76 2.61
CA VAL A 305 1.08 -3.20 2.69
C VAL A 305 1.69 -3.54 4.05
N ALA A 306 0.97 -3.32 5.15
CA ALA A 306 1.47 -3.65 6.48
C ALA A 306 1.82 -5.15 6.60
N VAL A 307 0.94 -6.06 6.16
CA VAL A 307 1.20 -7.51 6.17
C VAL A 307 2.44 -7.88 5.35
N LEU A 308 2.61 -7.31 4.14
CA LEU A 308 3.77 -7.59 3.29
C LEU A 308 5.09 -7.10 3.88
N ASN A 309 5.05 -6.07 4.73
CA ASN A 309 6.22 -5.44 5.33
C ASN A 309 6.45 -5.87 6.79
N GLY A 310 5.94 -7.05 7.19
CA GLY A 310 6.21 -7.65 8.50
C GLY A 310 5.13 -7.43 9.56
N GLY A 311 3.94 -6.96 9.16
CA GLY A 311 2.82 -6.73 10.05
C GLY A 311 2.96 -5.47 10.91
N THR A 312 2.03 -5.28 11.84
CA THR A 312 1.96 -4.11 12.72
C THR A 312 3.23 -3.92 13.58
N ASP A 313 3.91 -5.01 13.95
CA ASP A 313 5.15 -4.95 14.75
C ASP A 313 6.35 -4.36 14.00
N GLU A 314 6.36 -4.43 12.66
CA GLU A 314 7.43 -3.91 11.81
C GLU A 314 7.11 -2.53 11.21
N MET A 315 5.92 -1.99 11.47
CA MET A 315 5.50 -0.62 11.12
C MET A 315 6.20 0.39 12.02
N ARG A 316 7.52 0.54 11.85
CA ARG A 316 8.39 1.39 12.67
C ARG A 316 9.08 2.45 11.83
N LEU A 317 9.38 3.60 12.43
CA LEU A 317 10.02 4.73 11.75
C LEU A 317 11.38 4.34 11.18
N LYS A 318 12.14 3.52 11.91
CA LYS A 318 13.42 2.99 11.40
C LYS A 318 13.23 2.22 10.09
N ASN A 319 12.11 1.51 9.91
CA ASN A 319 11.81 0.70 8.73
C ASN A 319 11.16 1.53 7.61
N PHE A 320 10.51 2.63 7.97
CA PHE A 320 9.94 3.59 7.04
C PHE A 320 10.80 4.86 6.95
N SER A 321 11.97 4.75 6.33
CA SER A 321 12.92 5.86 6.17
C SER A 321 13.37 6.02 4.72
N VAL A 322 13.80 7.24 4.36
CA VAL A 322 14.14 7.61 2.99
C VAL A 322 15.16 6.65 2.37
N GLY A 323 14.82 6.12 1.19
CA GLY A 323 15.61 5.18 0.42
C GLY A 323 15.39 3.71 0.78
N LYS A 324 14.58 3.40 1.79
CA LYS A 324 14.12 2.02 2.03
C LYS A 324 13.02 1.63 1.03
N VAL A 325 12.90 0.33 0.83
CA VAL A 325 11.91 -0.26 -0.06
C VAL A 325 10.69 -0.65 0.77
N LEU A 326 9.54 -0.18 0.34
CA LEU A 326 8.21 -0.56 0.79
C LEU A 326 7.65 -1.58 -0.20
N LEU A 327 7.36 -2.78 0.27
CA LEU A 327 6.69 -3.79 -0.55
C LEU A 327 5.23 -3.39 -0.76
N MET A 328 4.81 -3.37 -2.03
CA MET A 328 3.45 -3.00 -2.43
C MET A 328 2.68 -4.25 -2.85
N PRO A 329 1.37 -4.32 -2.55
CA PRO A 329 0.56 -5.46 -2.95
C PRO A 329 0.22 -5.39 -4.44
N GLU A 330 0.32 -6.54 -5.11
CA GLU A 330 -0.35 -6.73 -6.40
C GLU A 330 -1.86 -6.83 -6.17
N LEU A 331 -2.61 -5.89 -6.75
CA LEU A 331 -4.06 -5.87 -6.68
C LEU A 331 -4.65 -6.28 -8.03
N LYS A 332 -5.33 -7.43 -8.05
CA LYS A 332 -5.99 -7.95 -9.25
C LYS A 332 -7.46 -7.55 -9.26
N ARG A 333 -7.98 -7.20 -10.44
CA ARG A 333 -9.45 -7.01 -10.61
C ARG A 333 -10.18 -8.29 -10.22
N GLY A 334 -11.25 -8.14 -9.44
CA GLY A 334 -12.05 -9.27 -8.95
C GLY A 334 -11.51 -9.98 -7.71
N GLN A 335 -10.36 -9.57 -7.17
CA GLN A 335 -9.85 -10.11 -5.91
C GLN A 335 -10.79 -9.75 -4.75
N ILE A 336 -11.07 -10.71 -3.87
CA ILE A 336 -11.90 -10.48 -2.68
C ILE A 336 -11.10 -9.80 -1.56
N HIS A 337 -11.74 -8.86 -0.89
CA HIS A 337 -11.21 -8.10 0.23
C HIS A 337 -12.08 -8.31 1.47
N VAL A 338 -11.50 -8.69 2.59
CA VAL A 338 -12.23 -8.96 3.84
C VAL A 338 -12.16 -7.75 4.75
N LEU A 339 -13.33 -7.28 5.21
CA LEU A 339 -13.44 -6.34 6.32
C LEU A 339 -13.26 -7.04 7.66
N ASP A 340 -12.40 -6.48 8.49
CA ASP A 340 -12.09 -6.93 9.84
C ASP A 340 -11.62 -5.77 10.72
N ALA A 341 -11.29 -6.05 11.98
CA ALA A 341 -10.87 -5.03 12.93
C ALA A 341 -9.59 -4.31 12.49
N ASP A 342 -8.65 -4.98 11.82
CA ASP A 342 -7.44 -4.33 11.30
C ASP A 342 -7.81 -3.31 10.22
N THR A 343 -8.71 -3.67 9.31
CA THR A 343 -9.21 -2.74 8.29
C THR A 343 -9.89 -1.53 8.93
N ALA A 344 -10.70 -1.75 9.97
CA ALA A 344 -11.36 -0.68 10.72
C ALA A 344 -10.35 0.21 11.49
N MET A 345 -9.31 -0.39 12.10
CA MET A 345 -8.21 0.33 12.75
C MET A 345 -7.50 1.23 11.73
N TYR A 346 -7.12 0.68 10.58
CA TYR A 346 -6.46 1.44 9.52
C TYR A 346 -7.37 2.56 9.00
N PHE A 347 -8.67 2.30 8.82
CA PHE A 347 -9.66 3.31 8.45
C PHE A 347 -9.67 4.48 9.44
N PHE A 348 -9.76 4.18 10.75
CA PHE A 348 -9.71 5.16 11.81
C PHE A 348 -8.41 5.99 11.78
N HIS A 349 -7.25 5.32 11.67
CA HIS A 349 -5.96 5.99 11.58
C HIS A 349 -5.84 6.88 10.34
N THR A 350 -6.52 6.57 9.23
CA THR A 350 -6.44 7.47 8.06
C THR A 350 -6.96 8.87 8.34
N GLU A 351 -7.89 9.04 9.31
CA GLU A 351 -8.44 10.33 9.70
C GLU A 351 -7.79 10.85 10.98
N HIS A 352 -7.82 10.05 12.04
CA HIS A 352 -7.51 10.49 13.40
C HIS A 352 -6.08 10.15 13.84
N TYR A 353 -5.15 9.90 12.91
CA TYR A 353 -3.78 9.47 13.24
C TYR A 353 -3.12 10.35 14.31
N TYR A 354 -3.25 11.67 14.24
CA TYR A 354 -2.56 12.58 15.16
C TYR A 354 -3.10 12.43 16.59
N ALA A 355 -4.42 12.52 16.76
CA ALA A 355 -5.07 12.36 18.05
C ALA A 355 -4.84 10.95 18.62
N ALA A 356 -4.90 9.91 17.77
CA ALA A 356 -4.61 8.53 18.16
C ALA A 356 -3.15 8.33 18.57
N THR A 357 -2.20 8.96 17.86
CA THR A 357 -0.77 8.93 18.21
C THR A 357 -0.55 9.57 19.58
N LEU A 358 -1.14 10.74 19.84
CA LEU A 358 -1.03 11.41 21.14
C LEU A 358 -1.65 10.59 22.27
N ALA A 359 -2.81 9.97 22.03
CA ALA A 359 -3.46 9.10 23.01
C ALA A 359 -2.59 7.88 23.35
N GLU A 360 -1.97 7.25 22.34
CA GLU A 360 -1.07 6.12 22.53
C GLU A 360 0.23 6.53 23.26
N ILE A 361 0.81 7.68 22.91
CA ILE A 361 1.96 8.23 23.63
C ILE A 361 1.62 8.43 25.12
N GLU A 362 0.47 9.06 25.41
CA GLU A 362 0.06 9.34 26.79
C GLU A 362 -0.22 8.04 27.57
N LYS A 363 -0.81 7.03 26.92
CA LYS A 363 -1.01 5.69 27.49
C LYS A 363 0.33 5.04 27.84
N GLN A 364 1.27 4.97 26.90
CA GLN A 364 2.59 4.36 27.12
C GLN A 364 3.41 5.13 28.17
N LEU A 365 3.32 6.47 28.21
CA LEU A 365 3.95 7.28 29.26
C LEU A 365 3.40 6.94 30.65
N LYS A 366 2.09 6.77 30.79
CA LYS A 366 1.46 6.37 32.06
C LYS A 366 1.89 4.97 32.48
N GLU A 367 1.98 4.03 31.54
CA GLU A 367 2.45 2.68 31.81
C GLU A 367 3.93 2.67 32.24
N LEU A 368 4.77 3.44 31.55
CA LEU A 368 6.18 3.59 31.90
C LEU A 368 6.36 4.26 33.27
N ASP A 369 5.63 5.34 33.58
CA ASP A 369 5.66 5.97 34.90
C ASP A 369 5.32 4.96 36.02
N ARG A 370 4.29 4.14 35.83
CA ARG A 370 3.96 3.07 36.78
C ARG A 370 5.08 2.04 36.91
N ALA A 371 5.71 1.64 35.81
CA ALA A 371 6.81 0.69 35.81
C ALA A 371 8.07 1.25 36.50
N LEU A 372 8.44 2.50 36.25
CA LEU A 372 9.57 3.19 36.87
C LEU A 372 9.42 3.36 38.39
N ARG A 373 8.17 3.36 38.90
CA ARG A 373 7.89 3.43 40.34
C ARG A 373 8.04 2.09 41.07
N ARG A 374 8.19 0.97 40.36
CA ARG A 374 8.37 -0.35 40.98
C ARG A 374 9.72 -0.41 41.70
N PRO A 375 9.79 -1.01 42.91
CA PRO A 375 11.03 -1.05 43.69
C PRO A 375 12.21 -1.65 42.91
N GLU A 376 11.97 -2.76 42.20
CA GLU A 376 12.97 -3.43 41.35
C GLU A 376 13.57 -2.53 40.26
N ILE A 377 12.80 -1.59 39.72
CA ILE A 377 13.25 -0.65 38.68
C ILE A 377 13.89 0.57 39.31
N ARG A 378 13.38 1.07 40.44
CA ARG A 378 13.99 2.20 41.16
C ARG A 378 15.44 1.93 41.53
N LEU A 379 15.76 0.71 41.98
CA LEU A 379 17.13 0.27 42.24
C LEU A 379 18.04 0.40 41.00
N LEU A 380 17.48 0.25 39.79
CA LEU A 380 18.24 0.44 38.56
C LEU A 380 18.49 1.92 38.22
N LEU A 381 17.70 2.84 38.77
CA LEU A 381 17.82 4.28 38.54
C LEU A 381 18.67 4.99 39.58
N GLU A 382 18.81 4.40 40.78
CA GLU A 382 19.71 4.88 41.81
C GLU A 382 21.17 4.83 41.30
N THR A 383 21.91 5.91 41.56
CA THR A 383 23.34 6.01 41.24
C THR A 383 24.10 5.48 42.44
N ASP A 384 25.06 4.57 42.21
CA ASP A 384 26.06 4.23 43.22
C ASP A 384 26.98 5.42 43.49
#